data_AF-A0A665U865-F1
#
_entry.id   AF-A0A665U865-F1
#
_cell.length_a   1.000
_cell.length_b   1.000
_cell.length_c   1.000
_cell.angle_alpha   90.00
_cell.angle_beta   90.00
_cell.angle_gamma   90.00
#
_symmetry.space_group_name_H-M   'P 1'
#
loop_
_entity.id
_entity.type
_entity.pdbx_description
1 polymer ?
#
loop_
_entity_poly.entity_id
_entity_poly.type
_entity_poly.pdbx_seq_one_letter_code
_entity_poly.pdbx_strand_id
1 'polypeptide(L)'
;SGGWQVREWTVDSNLTAIYQSLNFVLLDTTSVLGELGWKTYPINGWDAITEMDEHNRPIHTFQVCNVMEPNQNNWLRSNWISRQAAQKIYVELRFTLRDCNSIPWVSGTCKETFNLFYHETDEAHGVKFKPVQYTKIDTIAADESFTQMDLGDRILKLNTEVREVGPMTRKGFYLAFQDIGACIALVSVRVYYKKCPFTLRNLASFPDTVPRVDSSSLVEVRGACIDHAEERDTPKLFCGADGDWLVPLGRCVCSVGYEEIDGSCVGEFTCFRIHLKA
;
A
#
# COMPACT_ATOMS: atom_id res chain seq x y z
N SER A 1 17.63 10.83 -51.49
CA SER A 1 17.11 11.67 -50.39
C SER A 1 16.23 10.80 -49.51
N GLY A 2 16.83 10.17 -48.50
CA GLY A 2 16.11 9.31 -47.55
C GLY A 2 16.99 9.12 -46.32
N GLY A 3 16.86 10.04 -45.37
CA GLY A 3 17.60 10.01 -44.11
C GLY A 3 16.72 9.44 -43.01
N TRP A 4 17.13 8.33 -42.44
CA TRP A 4 16.58 7.80 -41.19
C TRP A 4 17.15 8.61 -40.04
N GLN A 5 16.29 9.29 -39.27
CA GLN A 5 16.69 9.91 -38.01
C GLN A 5 16.61 8.85 -36.91
N VAL A 6 17.77 8.45 -36.40
CA VAL A 6 17.88 7.69 -35.15
C VAL A 6 17.60 8.69 -34.01
N ARG A 7 16.51 8.50 -33.27
CA ARG A 7 16.29 9.24 -32.02
C ARG A 7 17.22 8.68 -30.97
N GLU A 8 18.21 9.47 -30.62
CA GLU A 8 19.12 9.28 -29.51
C GLU A 8 18.33 9.44 -28.20
N TRP A 9 18.23 8.37 -27.40
CA TRP A 9 17.67 8.46 -26.05
C TRP A 9 18.81 8.88 -25.12
N THR A 10 18.93 10.17 -24.83
CA THR A 10 19.76 10.66 -23.72
C THR A 10 19.12 10.22 -22.41
N VAL A 11 19.77 9.30 -21.69
CA VAL A 11 19.43 8.98 -20.31
C VAL A 11 19.97 10.12 -19.46
N ASP A 12 19.09 11.00 -18.97
CA ASP A 12 19.46 12.08 -18.07
C ASP A 12 20.06 11.50 -16.77
N SER A 13 21.30 11.87 -16.49
CA SER A 13 22.10 11.50 -15.31
C SER A 13 21.68 12.19 -14.01
N ASN A 14 20.41 12.62 -13.93
CA ASN A 14 19.80 13.22 -12.74
C ASN A 14 18.69 12.33 -12.14
N LEU A 15 18.90 11.02 -12.13
CA LEU A 15 18.16 10.13 -11.24
C LEU A 15 18.76 10.20 -9.84
N THR A 16 18.58 11.35 -9.15
CA THR A 16 18.12 11.24 -7.77
C THR A 16 16.83 10.45 -7.84
N ALA A 17 16.93 9.12 -7.69
CA ALA A 17 15.79 8.28 -7.44
C ALA A 17 14.99 8.99 -6.35
N ILE A 18 13.82 9.50 -6.72
CA ILE A 18 12.87 10.01 -5.75
C ILE A 18 12.62 8.81 -4.85
N TYR A 19 13.24 8.80 -3.66
CA TYR A 19 12.94 7.85 -2.58
C TYR A 19 11.51 8.18 -2.11
N GLN A 20 10.54 7.94 -2.97
CA GLN A 20 9.18 7.71 -2.53
C GLN A 20 9.23 6.33 -1.88
N SER A 21 8.95 6.29 -0.57
CA SER A 21 8.60 5.06 0.12
C SER A 21 7.60 4.29 -0.76
N LEU A 22 8.05 3.22 -1.41
CA LEU A 22 7.19 2.44 -2.30
C LEU A 22 6.25 1.62 -1.41
N ASN A 23 5.04 2.15 -1.23
CA ASN A 23 3.96 1.42 -0.59
C ASN A 23 3.49 0.32 -1.55
N PHE A 24 3.68 -0.94 -1.17
CA PHE A 24 3.28 -2.10 -1.98
C PHE A 24 1.83 -2.44 -1.68
N VAL A 25 0.97 -2.11 -2.64
CA VAL A 25 -0.48 -2.22 -2.50
C VAL A 25 -0.93 -3.69 -2.59
N LEU A 26 -1.65 -4.13 -1.56
CA LEU A 26 -2.32 -5.43 -1.48
C LEU A 26 -3.79 -5.33 -1.93
N LEU A 27 -4.41 -4.18 -1.68
CA LEU A 27 -5.79 -3.85 -2.08
C LEU A 27 -5.89 -2.34 -2.28
N ASP A 28 -6.57 -1.91 -3.33
CA ASP A 28 -7.00 -0.52 -3.52
C ASP A 28 -8.36 -0.50 -4.21
N THR A 29 -9.41 -0.15 -3.46
CA THR A 29 -10.79 -0.18 -3.97
C THR A 29 -11.04 0.82 -5.09
N THR A 30 -10.21 1.86 -5.25
CA THR A 30 -10.36 2.88 -6.31
C THR A 30 -9.85 2.40 -7.67
N SER A 31 -9.00 1.38 -7.69
CA SER A 31 -8.42 0.79 -8.90
C SER A 31 -9.24 -0.36 -9.50
N VAL A 32 -10.28 -0.81 -8.80
CA VAL A 32 -11.06 -1.98 -9.21
C VAL A 32 -12.08 -1.58 -10.28
N LEU A 33 -11.89 -2.11 -11.50
CA LEU A 33 -12.77 -1.91 -12.64
C LEU A 33 -13.91 -2.95 -12.60
N GLY A 34 -14.88 -2.80 -11.70
CA GLY A 34 -16.04 -3.70 -11.56
C GLY A 34 -16.45 -3.95 -10.11
N GLU A 35 -17.44 -4.82 -9.90
CA GLU A 35 -17.95 -5.08 -8.54
C GLU A 35 -16.85 -5.58 -7.58
N LEU A 36 -16.70 -4.89 -6.44
CA LEU A 36 -15.78 -5.30 -5.39
C LEU A 36 -16.15 -6.66 -4.77
N GLY A 37 -17.42 -7.07 -4.83
CA GLY A 37 -17.90 -8.36 -4.31
C GLY A 37 -17.84 -8.52 -2.79
N TRP A 38 -17.70 -7.41 -2.05
CA TRP A 38 -17.71 -7.41 -0.58
C TRP A 38 -19.08 -7.83 -0.05
N LYS A 39 -19.09 -8.47 1.12
CA LYS A 39 -20.30 -9.08 1.68
C LYS A 39 -20.79 -8.33 2.89
N THR A 40 -22.11 -8.21 3.01
CA THR A 40 -22.78 -7.49 4.10
C THR A 40 -23.52 -8.44 5.04
N TYR A 41 -23.49 -8.13 6.33
CA TYR A 41 -24.16 -8.90 7.38
C TYR A 41 -24.78 -7.96 8.43
N PRO A 42 -26.12 -7.88 8.55
CA PRO A 42 -27.11 -8.57 7.71
C PRO A 42 -27.03 -8.12 6.24
N ILE A 43 -27.69 -8.89 5.37
CA ILE A 43 -27.81 -8.51 3.95
C ILE A 43 -28.44 -7.11 3.88
N ASN A 44 -27.86 -6.22 3.10
CA ASN A 44 -28.23 -4.80 2.95
C ASN A 44 -28.02 -3.94 4.20
N GLY A 45 -27.21 -4.39 5.18
CA GLY A 45 -26.79 -3.51 6.28
C GLY A 45 -25.85 -2.39 5.84
N TRP A 46 -25.15 -2.60 4.72
CA TRP A 46 -24.38 -1.58 4.01
C TRP A 46 -24.81 -1.59 2.54
N ASP A 47 -24.93 -0.42 1.94
CA ASP A 47 -25.24 -0.26 0.53
C ASP A 47 -23.97 0.00 -0.27
N ALA A 48 -23.77 -0.76 -1.35
CA ALA A 48 -22.71 -0.50 -2.31
C ALA A 48 -23.20 0.51 -3.35
N ILE A 49 -22.49 1.62 -3.50
CA ILE A 49 -22.80 2.68 -4.45
C ILE A 49 -21.62 2.87 -5.39
N THR A 50 -21.91 3.19 -6.64
CA THR A 50 -20.90 3.64 -7.60
C THR A 50 -20.99 5.15 -7.72
N GLU A 51 -19.93 5.85 -7.30
CA GLU A 51 -19.79 7.30 -7.38
C GLU A 51 -18.71 7.67 -8.42
N MET A 52 -18.62 8.94 -8.80
CA MET A 52 -17.54 9.44 -9.67
C MET A 52 -16.53 10.19 -8.82
N ASP A 53 -15.24 9.89 -8.97
CA ASP A 53 -14.17 10.66 -8.34
C ASP A 53 -13.97 12.03 -9.04
N GLU A 54 -13.03 12.83 -8.52
CA GLU A 54 -12.66 14.14 -9.08
C GLU A 54 -12.14 14.08 -10.52
N HIS A 55 -11.73 12.90 -10.99
CA HIS A 55 -11.26 12.65 -12.35
C HIS A 55 -12.32 11.98 -13.23
N ASN A 56 -13.60 11.95 -12.80
CA ASN A 56 -14.73 11.29 -13.47
C ASN A 56 -14.53 9.78 -13.68
N ARG A 57 -13.79 9.12 -12.79
CA ARG A 57 -13.66 7.66 -12.79
C ARG A 57 -14.68 7.07 -11.83
N PRO A 58 -15.37 5.98 -12.22
CA PRO A 58 -16.28 5.31 -11.31
C PRO A 58 -15.48 4.69 -10.15
N ILE A 59 -15.88 5.00 -8.93
CA ILE A 59 -15.35 4.42 -7.69
C ILE A 59 -16.48 3.72 -6.95
N HIS A 60 -16.14 2.63 -6.27
CA HIS A 60 -17.09 1.85 -5.48
C HIS A 60 -17.02 2.28 -4.01
N THR A 61 -18.08 2.92 -3.53
CA THR A 61 -18.24 3.37 -2.15
C THR A 61 -19.21 2.46 -1.41
N PHE A 62 -19.10 2.42 -0.08
CA PHE A 62 -20.07 1.72 0.77
C PHE A 62 -20.64 2.67 1.80
N GLN A 63 -21.96 2.73 1.92
CA GLN A 63 -22.63 3.63 2.85
C GLN A 63 -23.57 2.89 3.82
N VAL A 64 -23.77 3.47 4.99
CA VAL A 64 -24.78 3.07 5.96
C VAL A 64 -25.22 4.30 6.77
N CYS A 65 -26.52 4.44 7.03
CA CYS A 65 -27.08 5.57 7.77
C CYS A 65 -28.33 5.18 8.57
N ASN A 66 -28.26 4.07 9.30
CA ASN A 66 -29.38 3.54 10.10
C ASN A 66 -29.45 4.17 11.50
N VAL A 67 -29.25 5.49 11.59
CA VAL A 67 -29.09 6.26 12.83
C VAL A 67 -30.35 6.34 13.71
N MET A 68 -31.52 6.07 13.14
CA MET A 68 -32.81 6.11 13.84
C MET A 68 -33.09 4.83 14.64
N GLU A 69 -32.44 3.73 14.28
CA GLU A 69 -32.70 2.42 14.86
C GLU A 69 -31.73 2.15 16.02
N PRO A 70 -32.20 1.66 17.18
CA PRO A 70 -31.31 1.26 18.27
C PRO A 70 -30.60 -0.07 17.95
N ASN A 71 -29.51 -0.34 18.66
CA ASN A 71 -28.78 -1.62 18.63
C ASN A 71 -28.31 -2.06 17.23
N GLN A 72 -27.87 -1.11 16.40
CA GLN A 72 -27.29 -1.40 15.10
C GLN A 72 -26.02 -2.27 15.22
N ASN A 73 -25.81 -3.12 14.22
CA ASN A 73 -24.68 -4.03 14.14
C ASN A 73 -24.45 -4.48 12.70
N ASN A 74 -24.13 -3.52 11.83
CA ASN A 74 -24.00 -3.74 10.38
C ASN A 74 -22.54 -4.00 10.01
N TRP A 75 -22.27 -5.19 9.49
CA TRP A 75 -20.93 -5.60 9.08
C TRP A 75 -20.78 -5.54 7.57
N LEU A 76 -19.70 -4.95 7.12
CA LEU A 76 -19.19 -5.03 5.76
C LEU A 76 -17.87 -5.80 5.80
N ARG A 77 -17.72 -6.84 4.99
CA ARG A 77 -16.52 -7.67 4.95
C ARG A 77 -15.89 -7.64 3.56
N SER A 78 -14.58 -7.42 3.50
CA SER A 78 -13.81 -7.50 2.27
C SER A 78 -13.78 -8.91 1.68
N ASN A 79 -13.26 -9.00 0.46
CA ASN A 79 -12.73 -10.26 -0.06
C ASN A 79 -11.43 -10.65 0.67
N TRP A 80 -10.97 -11.87 0.43
CA TRP A 80 -9.71 -12.34 1.00
C TRP A 80 -8.56 -11.59 0.34
N ILE A 81 -7.68 -11.02 1.16
CA ILE A 81 -6.52 -10.25 0.74
C ILE A 81 -5.29 -11.11 1.00
N SER A 82 -4.50 -11.36 -0.05
CA SER A 82 -3.23 -12.06 0.09
C SER A 82 -2.26 -11.21 0.89
N ARG A 83 -1.63 -11.78 1.92
CA ARG A 83 -0.60 -11.11 2.70
C ARG A 83 0.66 -10.84 1.88
N GLN A 84 0.92 -11.66 0.86
CA GLN A 84 2.21 -11.72 0.17
C GLN A 84 3.35 -11.85 1.21
N ALA A 85 4.38 -10.99 1.13
CA ALA A 85 5.49 -10.97 2.06
C ALA A 85 5.25 -10.08 3.32
N ALA A 86 4.09 -9.43 3.42
CA ALA A 86 3.84 -8.41 4.43
C ALA A 86 3.80 -8.98 5.85
N GLN A 87 4.74 -8.61 6.73
CA GLN A 87 4.65 -8.92 8.16
C GLN A 87 3.84 -7.88 8.94
N LYS A 88 3.83 -6.66 8.46
CA LYS A 88 2.98 -5.56 8.95
C LYS A 88 2.26 -4.97 7.74
N ILE A 89 0.98 -4.69 7.90
CA ILE A 89 0.16 -4.02 6.89
C ILE A 89 -0.33 -2.68 7.44
N TYR A 90 -0.63 -1.77 6.52
CA TYR A 90 -1.21 -0.47 6.76
C TYR A 90 -2.57 -0.45 6.07
N VAL A 91 -3.61 -0.11 6.82
CA VAL A 91 -4.98 0.03 6.33
C VAL A 91 -5.29 1.52 6.34
N GLU A 92 -5.34 2.11 5.15
CA GLU A 92 -5.73 3.50 4.91
C GLU A 92 -7.20 3.54 4.50
N LEU A 93 -7.98 4.31 5.25
CA LEU A 93 -9.41 4.49 5.07
C LEU A 93 -9.67 5.93 4.68
N ARG A 94 -10.41 6.14 3.59
CA ARG A 94 -10.99 7.45 3.28
C ARG A 94 -12.50 7.36 3.41
N PHE A 95 -13.11 8.23 4.20
CA PHE A 95 -14.53 8.17 4.49
C PHE A 95 -15.12 9.54 4.84
N THR A 96 -16.43 9.66 4.73
CA THR A 96 -17.19 10.82 5.22
C THR A 96 -18.07 10.39 6.37
N LEU A 97 -18.33 11.33 7.30
CA LEU A 97 -19.15 11.09 8.48
C LEU A 97 -20.06 12.29 8.73
N ARG A 98 -21.34 12.02 8.96
CA ARG A 98 -22.32 13.06 9.28
C ARG A 98 -22.43 13.27 10.78
N ASP A 99 -22.36 14.53 11.20
CA ASP A 99 -22.53 14.95 12.61
C ASP A 99 -23.94 14.55 13.10
N CYS A 100 -24.00 13.85 14.23
CA CYS A 100 -25.27 13.41 14.83
C CYS A 100 -26.16 14.58 15.25
N ASN A 101 -25.58 15.71 15.66
CA ASN A 101 -26.33 16.92 16.03
C ASN A 101 -27.02 17.55 14.82
N SER A 102 -26.56 17.25 13.60
CA SER A 102 -27.19 17.69 12.36
C SER A 102 -28.36 16.84 11.90
N ILE A 103 -28.69 15.77 12.65
CA ILE A 103 -29.77 14.83 12.33
C ILE A 103 -30.87 14.97 13.39
N PRO A 104 -32.09 15.38 13.01
CA PRO A 104 -33.20 15.42 13.94
C PRO A 104 -33.57 14.02 14.47
N TRP A 105 -34.00 13.93 15.73
CA TRP A 105 -34.60 12.73 16.34
C TRP A 105 -33.71 11.50 16.57
N VAL A 106 -32.37 11.63 16.51
CA VAL A 106 -31.44 10.48 16.69
C VAL A 106 -30.64 10.49 18.00
N SER A 107 -31.07 11.31 18.96
CA SER A 107 -30.38 11.46 20.25
C SER A 107 -30.36 10.13 21.01
N GLY A 108 -29.17 9.57 21.21
CA GLY A 108 -28.95 8.31 21.95
C GLY A 108 -28.76 7.07 21.09
N THR A 109 -29.20 7.08 19.84
CA THR A 109 -28.99 5.99 18.86
C THR A 109 -27.84 6.27 17.92
N CYS A 110 -27.65 7.54 17.50
CA CYS A 110 -26.59 7.94 16.59
C CYS A 110 -25.20 7.85 17.21
N LYS A 111 -24.23 7.44 16.39
CA LYS A 111 -22.79 7.36 16.71
C LYS A 111 -21.98 8.07 15.64
N GLU A 112 -20.80 8.54 16.03
CA GLU A 112 -19.86 9.25 15.15
C GLU A 112 -18.57 8.44 14.97
N THR A 113 -18.70 7.12 15.09
CA THR A 113 -17.59 6.18 14.98
C THR A 113 -18.04 4.86 14.40
N PHE A 114 -17.13 4.16 13.72
CA PHE A 114 -17.30 2.77 13.33
C PHE A 114 -16.08 1.95 13.77
N ASN A 115 -16.19 0.63 13.78
CA ASN A 115 -15.09 -0.22 14.20
C ASN A 115 -14.43 -0.91 13.01
N LEU A 116 -13.10 -0.96 13.00
CA LEU A 116 -12.31 -1.70 12.03
C LEU A 116 -11.84 -3.03 12.66
N PHE A 117 -11.95 -4.12 11.90
CA PHE A 117 -11.58 -5.46 12.32
C PHE A 117 -10.78 -6.20 11.24
N TYR A 118 -10.05 -7.24 11.65
CA TYR A 118 -9.42 -8.18 10.72
C TYR A 118 -9.54 -9.63 11.20
N HIS A 119 -9.43 -10.56 10.25
CA HIS A 119 -9.35 -12.00 10.51
C HIS A 119 -8.33 -12.66 9.59
N GLU A 120 -7.26 -13.21 10.17
CA GLU A 120 -6.24 -13.97 9.44
C GLU A 120 -6.70 -15.39 9.13
N THR A 121 -6.49 -15.84 7.89
CA THR A 121 -6.75 -17.22 7.48
C THR A 121 -5.91 -17.63 6.28
N ASP A 122 -5.60 -18.92 6.20
CA ASP A 122 -4.92 -19.52 5.06
C ASP A 122 -5.89 -19.90 3.92
N GLU A 123 -7.19 -19.90 4.19
CA GLU A 123 -8.25 -20.27 3.26
C GLU A 123 -8.92 -19.03 2.64
N ALA A 124 -8.81 -18.87 1.32
CA ALA A 124 -9.39 -17.73 0.60
C ALA A 124 -10.91 -17.83 0.37
N HIS A 125 -11.46 -19.06 0.39
CA HIS A 125 -12.86 -19.35 0.05
C HIS A 125 -13.53 -20.18 1.15
N GLY A 126 -14.87 -20.16 1.17
CA GLY A 126 -15.65 -21.05 2.05
C GLY A 126 -15.74 -20.61 3.52
N VAL A 127 -15.04 -19.55 3.93
CA VAL A 127 -15.12 -19.02 5.30
C VAL A 127 -16.46 -18.32 5.51
N LYS A 128 -17.36 -19.01 6.24
CA LYS A 128 -18.61 -18.43 6.74
C LYS A 128 -18.28 -17.27 7.69
N PHE A 129 -18.99 -16.16 7.54
CA PHE A 129 -18.80 -15.02 8.42
C PHE A 129 -19.22 -15.35 9.86
N LYS A 130 -18.30 -15.12 10.81
CA LYS A 130 -18.53 -15.27 12.24
C LYS A 130 -17.82 -14.10 12.96
N PRO A 131 -18.55 -13.12 13.51
CA PRO A 131 -17.95 -11.96 14.16
C PRO A 131 -16.90 -12.30 15.23
N VAL A 132 -17.09 -13.39 15.99
CA VAL A 132 -16.16 -13.83 17.04
C VAL A 132 -14.74 -14.18 16.55
N GLN A 133 -14.58 -14.45 15.25
CA GLN A 133 -13.27 -14.76 14.67
C GLN A 133 -12.47 -13.50 14.31
N TYR A 134 -13.12 -12.34 14.32
CA TYR A 134 -12.52 -11.07 13.96
C TYR A 134 -11.95 -10.37 15.19
N THR A 135 -10.70 -9.95 15.07
CA THR A 135 -10.01 -9.15 16.08
C THR A 135 -10.22 -7.67 15.76
N LYS A 136 -10.63 -6.89 16.77
CA LYS A 136 -10.80 -5.45 16.63
C LYS A 136 -9.44 -4.79 16.47
N ILE A 137 -9.29 -3.99 15.41
CA ILE A 137 -8.11 -3.15 15.17
C ILE A 137 -8.27 -1.87 15.97
N ASP A 138 -9.34 -1.12 15.70
CA ASP A 138 -9.61 0.14 16.38
C ASP A 138 -11.08 0.59 16.22
N THR A 139 -11.46 1.62 16.97
CA THR A 139 -12.64 2.45 16.70
C THR A 139 -12.19 3.68 15.93
N ILE A 140 -12.70 3.83 14.71
CA ILE A 140 -12.39 4.92 13.80
C ILE A 140 -13.39 6.06 14.04
N ALA A 141 -12.87 7.25 14.27
CA ALA A 141 -13.62 8.50 14.36
C ALA A 141 -13.19 9.43 13.22
N ALA A 142 -14.04 10.40 12.90
CA ALA A 142 -13.71 11.46 11.96
C ALA A 142 -12.97 12.62 12.66
N ASP A 143 -11.98 13.20 11.99
CA ASP A 143 -11.40 14.49 12.37
C ASP A 143 -12.38 15.63 12.06
N GLU A 144 -13.05 15.55 10.90
CA GLU A 144 -14.08 16.49 10.47
C GLU A 144 -15.36 15.75 10.07
N SER A 145 -16.48 16.11 10.70
CA SER A 145 -17.83 15.68 10.31
C SER A 145 -18.54 16.78 9.52
N PHE A 146 -19.39 16.39 8.57
CA PHE A 146 -20.23 17.33 7.83
C PHE A 146 -21.62 17.49 8.48
N THR A 147 -22.18 18.68 8.35
CA THR A 147 -23.46 19.08 8.95
C THR A 147 -24.54 19.29 7.88
N GLN A 148 -25.75 19.67 8.32
CA GLN A 148 -26.86 20.03 7.42
C GLN A 148 -26.56 21.28 6.59
N MET A 149 -25.73 22.21 7.10
CA MET A 149 -25.30 23.40 6.35
C MET A 149 -24.35 23.01 5.23
N ASP A 150 -23.37 22.14 5.52
CA ASP A 150 -22.41 21.65 4.53
C ASP A 150 -23.13 20.90 3.39
N LEU A 151 -24.17 20.12 3.71
CA LEU A 151 -25.03 19.49 2.69
C LEU A 151 -25.73 20.52 1.80
N GLY A 152 -26.17 21.65 2.35
CA GLY A 152 -26.74 22.77 1.59
C GLY A 152 -25.75 23.40 0.61
N ASP A 153 -24.49 23.48 1.03
CA ASP A 153 -23.38 24.00 0.22
C ASP A 153 -22.71 22.93 -0.67
N ARG A 154 -23.20 21.68 -0.62
CA ARG A 154 -22.64 20.49 -1.31
C ARG A 154 -21.18 20.20 -0.94
N ILE A 155 -20.81 20.51 0.29
CA ILE A 155 -19.49 20.26 0.85
C ILE A 155 -19.55 18.95 1.64
N LEU A 156 -18.72 17.98 1.24
CA LEU A 156 -18.49 16.78 2.03
C LEU A 156 -17.11 16.87 2.69
N LYS A 157 -17.02 16.41 3.94
CA LYS A 157 -15.77 16.37 4.71
C LYS A 157 -15.14 14.99 4.62
N LEU A 158 -14.07 14.89 3.84
CA LEU A 158 -13.36 13.63 3.61
C LEU A 158 -12.26 13.45 4.66
N ASN A 159 -12.36 12.38 5.44
CA ASN A 159 -11.40 11.99 6.46
C ASN A 159 -10.45 10.94 5.92
N THR A 160 -9.21 10.91 6.42
CA THR A 160 -8.22 9.87 6.08
C THR A 160 -7.59 9.31 7.35
N GLU A 161 -7.82 8.03 7.62
CA GLU A 161 -7.31 7.36 8.81
C GLU A 161 -6.43 6.16 8.41
N VAL A 162 -5.26 6.05 9.03
CA VAL A 162 -4.32 4.93 8.79
C VAL A 162 -4.16 4.11 10.05
N ARG A 163 -4.27 2.78 9.94
CA ARG A 163 -4.01 1.84 11.05
C ARG A 163 -3.01 0.78 10.66
N GLU A 164 -2.07 0.52 11.56
CA GLU A 164 -1.09 -0.57 11.43
C GLU A 164 -1.66 -1.87 12.00
N VAL A 165 -1.42 -2.98 11.31
CA VAL A 165 -1.83 -4.32 11.75
C VAL A 165 -0.67 -5.30 11.55
N GLY A 166 -0.36 -6.08 12.60
CA GLY A 166 0.67 -7.10 12.57
C GLY A 166 1.18 -7.46 13.97
N PRO A 167 2.05 -8.47 14.10
CA PRO A 167 2.64 -9.27 13.03
C PRO A 167 1.64 -10.21 12.35
N MET A 168 1.56 -10.16 11.02
CA MET A 168 0.73 -11.04 10.21
C MET A 168 1.47 -12.37 9.97
N THR A 169 0.79 -13.48 10.22
CA THR A 169 1.38 -14.83 10.26
C THR A 169 0.78 -15.81 9.25
N ARG A 170 -0.47 -15.61 8.82
CA ARG A 170 -1.14 -16.49 7.85
C ARG A 170 -0.97 -16.02 6.40
N LYS A 171 -1.40 -16.83 5.44
CA LYS A 171 -1.28 -16.51 4.00
C LYS A 171 -2.07 -15.29 3.56
N GLY A 172 -3.14 -14.95 4.28
CA GLY A 172 -3.95 -13.76 4.00
C GLY A 172 -4.95 -13.46 5.10
N PHE A 173 -5.83 -12.51 4.82
CA PHE A 173 -6.76 -11.99 5.81
C PHE A 173 -8.00 -11.37 5.17
N TYR A 174 -9.03 -11.18 5.97
CA TYR A 174 -10.19 -10.35 5.66
C TYR A 174 -10.15 -9.09 6.52
N LEU A 175 -10.60 -7.97 5.97
CA LEU A 175 -10.99 -6.80 6.73
C LEU A 175 -12.51 -6.81 6.93
N ALA A 176 -12.95 -6.26 8.06
CA ALA A 176 -14.37 -6.03 8.30
C ALA A 176 -14.59 -4.68 8.99
N PHE A 177 -15.71 -4.05 8.65
CA PHE A 177 -16.14 -2.75 9.11
C PHE A 177 -17.48 -2.94 9.80
N GLN A 178 -17.56 -2.54 11.07
CA GLN A 178 -18.77 -2.67 11.86
C GLN A 178 -19.31 -1.28 12.16
N ASP A 179 -20.52 -1.02 11.67
CA ASP A 179 -21.33 0.10 12.06
C ASP A 179 -22.25 -0.28 13.24
N ILE A 180 -22.35 0.64 14.20
CA ILE A 180 -23.17 0.52 15.42
C ILE A 180 -24.19 1.67 15.55
N GLY A 181 -24.50 2.36 14.44
CA GLY A 181 -25.50 3.41 14.39
C GLY A 181 -24.95 4.76 13.91
N ALA A 182 -23.97 4.77 13.03
CA ALA A 182 -23.41 5.96 12.42
C ALA A 182 -24.01 6.24 11.04
N CYS A 183 -23.77 7.45 10.52
CA CYS A 183 -24.08 7.82 9.14
C CYS A 183 -22.77 8.08 8.40
N ILE A 184 -22.28 7.07 7.70
CA ILE A 184 -20.94 7.03 7.12
C ILE A 184 -20.97 6.56 5.68
N ALA A 185 -20.06 7.11 4.88
CA ALA A 185 -19.73 6.60 3.55
C ALA A 185 -18.24 6.31 3.49
N LEU A 186 -17.90 5.02 3.32
CA LEU A 186 -16.55 4.55 3.10
C LEU A 186 -16.21 4.74 1.62
N VAL A 187 -15.40 5.75 1.34
CA VAL A 187 -15.04 6.21 -0.02
C VAL A 187 -13.94 5.34 -0.63
N SER A 188 -12.92 5.00 0.16
CA SER A 188 -11.88 4.08 -0.29
C SER A 188 -11.21 3.32 0.84
N VAL A 189 -10.77 2.11 0.52
CA VAL A 189 -9.91 1.29 1.38
C VAL A 189 -8.66 0.92 0.60
N ARG A 190 -7.51 1.33 1.11
CA ARG A 190 -6.21 0.98 0.56
C ARG A 190 -5.41 0.22 1.61
N VAL A 191 -4.97 -0.98 1.25
CA VAL A 191 -4.14 -1.83 2.11
C VAL A 191 -2.80 -1.98 1.44
N TYR A 192 -1.74 -1.71 2.17
CA TYR A 192 -0.38 -1.81 1.66
C TYR A 192 0.59 -2.27 2.75
N TYR A 193 1.80 -2.64 2.33
CA TYR A 193 2.93 -2.85 3.22
C TYR A 193 4.15 -2.12 2.69
N LYS A 194 5.11 -1.89 3.57
CA LYS A 194 6.38 -1.25 3.24
C LYS A 194 7.44 -2.32 3.02
N LYS A 195 8.29 -2.14 2.01
CA LYS A 195 9.54 -2.90 1.85
C LYS A 195 10.60 -2.02 1.22
N CYS A 196 11.86 -2.32 1.51
CA CYS A 196 12.98 -1.73 0.81
C CYS A 196 13.08 -2.39 -0.57
N PRO A 197 12.93 -1.65 -1.68
CA PRO A 197 12.88 -2.20 -3.02
C PRO A 197 14.26 -2.71 -3.46
N PHE A 198 14.29 -3.60 -4.45
CA PHE A 198 15.54 -3.97 -5.11
C PHE A 198 16.35 -2.73 -5.53
N THR A 199 17.64 -2.71 -5.24
CA THR A 199 18.53 -1.61 -5.64
C THR A 199 19.93 -2.11 -5.98
N LEU A 200 20.60 -1.35 -6.84
CA LEU A 200 22.02 -1.51 -7.16
C LEU A 200 22.79 -0.34 -6.54
N ARG A 201 23.80 -0.63 -5.73
CA ARG A 201 24.61 0.40 -5.08
C ARG A 201 26.03 -0.09 -4.87
N ASN A 202 27.02 0.74 -5.18
CA ASN A 202 28.44 0.40 -5.04
C ASN A 202 28.82 -0.92 -5.72
N LEU A 203 28.29 -1.16 -6.94
CA LEU A 203 28.46 -2.39 -7.73
C LEU A 203 27.98 -3.68 -7.01
N ALA A 204 27.07 -3.53 -6.06
CA ALA A 204 26.39 -4.64 -5.39
C ALA A 204 24.88 -4.53 -5.58
N SER A 205 24.23 -5.68 -5.71
CA SER A 205 22.79 -5.84 -5.75
C SER A 205 22.24 -6.15 -4.36
N PHE A 206 21.10 -5.52 -4.04
CA PHE A 206 20.39 -5.69 -2.78
C PHE A 206 18.94 -6.09 -3.10
N PRO A 207 18.47 -7.26 -2.62
CA PRO A 207 17.14 -7.77 -2.94
C PRO A 207 16.04 -7.00 -2.19
N ASP A 208 14.81 -7.11 -2.70
CA ASP A 208 13.61 -6.68 -1.98
C ASP A 208 13.62 -7.23 -0.54
N THR A 209 13.54 -6.32 0.44
CA THR A 209 13.64 -6.69 1.86
C THR A 209 12.47 -6.10 2.65
N VAL A 210 11.73 -6.96 3.35
CA VAL A 210 10.65 -6.52 4.25
C VAL A 210 11.24 -6.15 5.61
N PRO A 211 10.94 -4.94 6.14
CA PRO A 211 11.37 -4.54 7.48
C PRO A 211 10.83 -5.49 8.54
N ARG A 212 11.50 -5.52 9.69
CA ARG A 212 10.94 -6.17 10.87
C ARG A 212 9.73 -5.39 11.40
N VAL A 213 8.93 -6.05 12.21
CA VAL A 213 7.67 -5.51 12.73
C VAL A 213 7.89 -4.44 13.81
N ASP A 214 9.03 -4.50 14.52
CA ASP A 214 9.44 -3.51 15.51
C ASP A 214 10.01 -2.25 14.85
N SER A 215 9.36 -1.11 15.08
CA SER A 215 9.63 0.17 14.40
C SER A 215 11.03 0.75 14.65
N SER A 216 11.73 0.29 15.67
CA SER A 216 13.09 0.74 16.01
C SER A 216 14.20 -0.11 15.41
N SER A 217 13.90 -1.24 14.77
CA SER A 217 14.94 -2.16 14.30
C SER A 217 15.26 -1.96 12.83
N LEU A 218 16.55 -2.14 12.51
CA LEU A 218 17.06 -2.13 11.15
C LEU A 218 17.36 -3.56 10.70
N VAL A 219 16.99 -3.89 9.48
CA VAL A 219 17.37 -5.17 8.87
C VAL A 219 18.67 -4.98 8.12
N GLU A 220 19.76 -5.54 8.63
CA GLU A 220 21.03 -5.60 7.90
C GLU A 220 20.89 -6.56 6.70
N VAL A 221 21.26 -6.07 5.52
CA VAL A 221 21.23 -6.82 4.26
C VAL A 221 22.61 -6.78 3.64
N ARG A 222 23.22 -7.96 3.48
CA ARG A 222 24.46 -8.13 2.73
C ARG A 222 24.13 -8.12 1.23
N GLY A 223 24.79 -7.25 0.48
CA GLY A 223 24.69 -7.20 -0.97
C GLY A 223 25.49 -8.31 -1.65
N ALA A 224 25.16 -8.60 -2.91
CA ALA A 224 25.93 -9.48 -3.77
C ALA A 224 26.56 -8.66 -4.90
N CYS A 225 27.87 -8.78 -5.12
CA CYS A 225 28.52 -8.11 -6.24
C CYS A 225 27.83 -8.46 -7.57
N ILE A 226 27.65 -7.45 -8.42
CA ILE A 226 27.09 -7.65 -9.76
C ILE A 226 28.06 -8.45 -10.64
N ASP A 227 27.59 -8.87 -11.81
CA ASP A 227 28.42 -9.60 -12.76
C ASP A 227 29.71 -8.84 -13.10
N HIS A 228 30.82 -9.58 -13.15
CA HIS A 228 32.16 -9.04 -13.40
C HIS A 228 32.65 -8.03 -12.37
N ALA A 229 32.14 -8.10 -11.14
CA ALA A 229 32.66 -7.37 -9.99
C ALA A 229 33.08 -8.31 -8.86
N GLU A 230 34.07 -7.88 -8.09
CA GLU A 230 34.64 -8.60 -6.94
C GLU A 230 34.45 -7.80 -5.66
N GLU A 231 34.29 -8.51 -4.54
CA GLU A 231 34.13 -7.90 -3.23
C GLU A 231 35.46 -7.30 -2.76
N ARG A 232 35.49 -5.98 -2.58
CA ARG A 232 36.61 -5.28 -1.93
C ARG A 232 36.38 -5.18 -0.43
N ASP A 233 35.21 -4.67 -0.06
CA ASP A 233 34.72 -4.56 1.30
C ASP A 233 33.28 -5.10 1.32
N THR A 234 32.91 -5.90 2.31
CA THR A 234 31.56 -6.51 2.37
C THR A 234 30.45 -5.46 2.18
N PRO A 235 29.70 -5.49 1.06
CA PRO A 235 28.65 -4.52 0.80
C PRO A 235 27.45 -4.78 1.69
N LYS A 236 26.95 -3.75 2.38
CA LYS A 236 25.79 -3.82 3.27
C LYS A 236 24.89 -2.60 3.13
N LEU A 237 23.59 -2.83 3.29
CA LEU A 237 22.57 -1.82 3.51
C LEU A 237 21.72 -2.17 4.72
N PHE A 238 21.01 -1.19 5.25
CA PHE A 238 20.06 -1.36 6.35
C PHE A 238 18.66 -0.97 5.89
N CYS A 239 17.72 -1.89 5.94
CA CYS A 239 16.32 -1.62 5.61
C CYS A 239 15.59 -1.12 6.86
N GLY A 240 15.09 0.11 6.82
CA GLY A 240 14.33 0.73 7.90
C GLY A 240 12.84 0.38 7.87
N ALA A 241 12.14 0.60 9.00
CA ALA A 241 10.70 0.32 9.14
C ALA A 241 9.81 1.06 8.12
N ASP A 242 10.28 2.20 7.62
CA ASP A 242 9.59 2.99 6.60
C ASP A 242 9.78 2.48 5.16
N GLY A 243 10.56 1.40 4.96
CA GLY A 243 10.86 0.87 3.64
C GLY A 243 11.99 1.60 2.93
N ASP A 244 12.77 2.39 3.66
CA ASP A 244 13.93 3.11 3.12
C ASP A 244 15.23 2.36 3.36
N TRP A 245 16.10 2.38 2.34
CA TRP A 245 17.48 1.94 2.47
C TRP A 245 18.33 3.02 3.13
N LEU A 246 18.97 2.65 4.23
CA LEU A 246 19.87 3.50 5.00
C LEU A 246 21.34 3.14 4.74
N VAL A 247 22.24 3.84 5.44
CA VAL A 247 23.72 3.80 5.40
C VAL A 247 24.33 2.68 4.55
N PRO A 248 24.91 2.99 3.37
CA PRO A 248 25.70 2.03 2.60
C PRO A 248 27.07 1.81 3.25
N LEU A 249 27.46 0.55 3.42
CA LEU A 249 28.79 0.15 3.84
C LEU A 249 29.40 -0.80 2.82
N GLY A 250 30.72 -0.76 2.68
CA GLY A 250 31.45 -1.61 1.74
C GLY A 250 31.11 -1.35 0.26
N ARG A 251 31.78 -2.09 -0.62
CA ARG A 251 31.62 -2.00 -2.07
C ARG A 251 32.22 -3.19 -2.80
N CYS A 252 31.74 -3.38 -4.02
CA CYS A 252 32.42 -4.18 -5.01
C CYS A 252 33.25 -3.26 -5.94
N VAL A 253 34.14 -3.88 -6.71
CA VAL A 253 34.96 -3.25 -7.75
C VAL A 253 34.94 -4.12 -8.98
N CYS A 254 34.98 -3.55 -10.18
CA CYS A 254 35.04 -4.37 -11.39
C CYS A 254 36.30 -5.25 -11.41
N SER A 255 36.11 -6.49 -11.85
CA SER A 255 37.19 -7.44 -12.08
C SER A 255 38.17 -6.93 -13.12
N VAL A 256 39.37 -7.51 -13.14
CA VAL A 256 40.41 -7.18 -14.13
C VAL A 256 39.85 -7.36 -15.56
N GLY A 257 40.03 -6.34 -16.40
CA GLY A 257 39.52 -6.31 -17.79
C GLY A 257 38.14 -5.69 -17.96
N TYR A 258 37.52 -5.21 -16.86
CA TYR A 258 36.23 -4.52 -16.87
C TYR A 258 36.37 -3.13 -16.25
N GLU A 259 35.57 -2.19 -16.74
CA GLU A 259 35.46 -0.83 -16.22
C GLU A 259 34.04 -0.52 -15.74
N GLU A 260 33.93 0.33 -14.71
CA GLU A 260 32.64 0.76 -14.15
C GLU A 260 32.03 1.82 -15.06
N ILE A 261 30.90 1.49 -15.69
CA ILE A 261 30.09 2.38 -16.53
C ILE A 261 28.64 2.29 -16.06
N ASP A 262 28.05 3.41 -15.65
CA ASP A 262 26.65 3.52 -15.21
C ASP A 262 26.21 2.44 -14.19
N GLY A 263 27.08 2.15 -13.22
CA GLY A 263 26.80 1.15 -12.16
C GLY A 263 26.84 -0.30 -12.64
N SER A 264 27.42 -0.56 -13.81
CA SER A 264 27.69 -1.89 -14.37
C SER A 264 29.18 -2.05 -14.68
N CYS A 265 29.66 -3.29 -14.73
CA CYS A 265 31.03 -3.60 -15.16
C CYS A 265 31.01 -4.05 -16.62
N VAL A 266 31.61 -3.24 -17.51
CA VAL A 266 31.66 -3.48 -18.96
C VAL A 266 33.08 -3.84 -19.36
N GLY A 267 33.25 -4.94 -20.08
CA GLY A 267 34.55 -5.36 -20.59
C GLY A 267 34.93 -4.55 -21.82
N GLU A 268 36.20 -4.16 -21.95
CA GLU A 268 36.70 -3.66 -23.23
C GLU A 268 36.56 -4.79 -24.26
N PHE A 269 35.80 -4.55 -25.34
CA PHE A 269 35.98 -5.31 -26.56
C PHE A 269 37.38 -4.99 -27.07
N THR A 270 38.40 -5.75 -26.67
CA THR A 270 39.70 -5.72 -27.33
C THR A 270 39.53 -6.24 -28.74
N CYS A 271 39.11 -5.38 -29.66
CA CYS A 271 39.35 -5.58 -31.07
C CYS A 271 40.85 -5.41 -31.27
N PHE A 272 41.62 -6.48 -31.05
CA PHE A 272 42.99 -6.55 -31.52
C PHE A 272 42.95 -6.46 -33.06
N ARG A 273 42.97 -5.24 -33.60
CA ARG A 273 43.40 -5.01 -34.98
C ARG A 273 44.86 -5.41 -35.05
N ILE A 274 45.10 -6.66 -35.38
CA ILE A 274 46.42 -7.12 -35.82
C ILE A 274 46.69 -6.38 -37.13
N HIS A 275 47.43 -5.27 -37.05
CA HIS A 275 48.09 -4.72 -38.24
C HIS A 275 49.17 -5.71 -38.66
N LEU A 276 48.80 -6.65 -39.55
CA LEU A 276 49.77 -7.31 -40.42
C LEU A 276 50.43 -6.22 -41.25
N LYS A 277 51.64 -5.80 -40.83
CA LYS A 277 52.56 -5.12 -41.74
C LYS A 277 52.95 -6.14 -42.82
N ALA A 278 52.64 -5.79 -44.07
CA ALA A 278 53.11 -6.48 -45.26
C ALA A 278 54.64 -6.43 -45.36
#